data_AF-A0A0C2H6Y9-F1
#
_entry.id   AF-A0A0C2H6Y9-F1
#
_cell.length_a   1.000
_cell.length_b   1.000
_cell.length_c   1.000
_cell.angle_alpha   90.00
_cell.angle_beta   90.00
_cell.angle_gamma   90.00
#
_symmetry.space_group_name_H-M   'P 1'
#
loop_
_entity.id
_entity.type
_entity.pdbx_description
1 polymer ?
#
loop_
_entity_poly.entity_id
_entity_poly.type
_entity_poly.pdbx_seq_one_letter_code
_entity_poly.pdbx_strand_id
1 'polypeptide(L)'
;MGISIGPYKWILNEQALDPFLFNKTGVFPPFHRYREYFQDIPKYRLCTCFIEKVMSTIRDGIFCYLKDPVEFVSHNRRISTENYVNRFCSTGSDRSRCSYETERSARRVKFAVVRDPIDRFLSGYADKCYP
;
A
#
# COMPACT_ATOMS: atom_id res chain seq x y z
N MET A 1 21.95 13.80 -2.84
CA MET A 1 22.07 12.70 -3.84
C MET A 1 20.85 12.80 -4.76
N GLY A 2 21.01 13.15 -6.03
CA GLY A 2 19.88 13.54 -6.91
C GLY A 2 19.21 12.35 -7.60
N ILE A 3 17.88 12.37 -7.72
CA ILE A 3 17.11 11.38 -8.48
C ILE A 3 16.50 12.10 -9.69
N SER A 4 16.75 11.59 -10.89
CA SER A 4 16.09 12.07 -12.12
C SER A 4 15.04 11.07 -12.55
N ILE A 5 13.82 11.55 -12.81
CA ILE A 5 12.77 10.75 -13.44
C ILE A 5 12.20 11.64 -14.56
N GLY A 6 12.27 11.21 -15.81
CA GLY A 6 11.84 12.05 -16.94
C GLY A 6 12.60 13.39 -17.05
N PRO A 7 11.97 14.49 -17.53
CA PRO A 7 12.64 15.77 -17.75
C PRO A 7 12.95 16.53 -16.45
N TYR A 8 12.52 16.00 -15.30
CA TYR A 8 12.69 16.66 -14.01
C TYR A 8 13.83 16.02 -13.21
N LYS A 9 14.72 16.88 -12.69
CA LYS A 9 15.87 16.50 -11.88
C LYS A 9 15.65 16.99 -10.45
N TRP A 10 15.34 16.07 -9.55
CA TRP A 10 15.15 16.39 -8.14
C TRP A 10 16.50 16.42 -7.43
N ILE A 11 16.92 17.61 -7.01
CA ILE A 11 18.11 17.79 -6.17
C ILE A 11 17.69 17.59 -4.72
N LEU A 12 17.93 16.39 -4.19
CA LEU A 12 17.70 16.09 -2.78
C LEU A 12 18.86 16.65 -1.95
N ASN A 13 18.77 17.93 -1.61
CA ASN A 13 19.50 18.54 -0.51
C ASN A 13 18.46 19.04 0.51
N GLU A 14 18.72 18.88 1.81
CA GLU A 14 17.85 19.38 2.90
C GLU A 14 17.55 20.89 2.82
N GLN A 15 18.30 21.61 1.99
CA GLN A 15 18.16 23.04 1.70
C GLN A 15 17.07 23.37 0.66
N ALA A 16 16.36 22.38 0.10
CA ALA A 16 15.30 22.62 -0.89
C ALA A 16 13.99 23.18 -0.30
N LEU A 17 13.86 23.24 1.03
CA LEU A 17 12.76 23.93 1.70
C LEU A 17 13.18 25.36 2.00
N ASP A 18 12.56 26.33 1.33
CA ASP A 18 12.75 27.75 1.61
C ASP A 18 12.36 28.04 3.08
N PRO A 19 13.33 28.40 3.95
CA PRO A 19 13.07 28.66 5.36
C PRO A 19 12.15 29.86 5.59
N PHE A 20 12.01 30.77 4.62
CA PHE A 20 11.12 31.93 4.70
C PHE A 20 9.65 31.57 4.44
N LEU A 21 9.38 30.51 3.67
CA LEU A 21 8.02 30.10 3.31
C LEU A 21 7.45 29.04 4.27
N PHE A 22 8.33 28.31 4.97
CA PHE A 22 7.95 27.11 5.70
C PHE A 22 8.62 27.06 7.07
N ASN A 23 7.82 27.29 8.12
CA ASN A 23 8.27 27.07 9.49
C ASN A 23 8.59 25.59 9.69
N LYS A 24 9.86 25.26 9.97
CA LYS A 24 10.35 23.87 10.13
C LYS A 24 9.60 23.07 11.19
N THR A 25 8.99 23.71 12.18
CA THR A 25 8.18 23.02 13.20
C THR A 25 6.74 22.74 12.76
N GLY A 26 6.26 23.38 11.69
CA GLY A 26 4.94 23.20 11.11
C GLY A 26 4.93 22.41 9.80
N VAL A 27 6.08 21.89 9.36
CA VAL A 27 6.24 21.23 8.05
C VAL A 27 6.61 19.77 8.26
N PHE A 28 5.91 18.88 7.57
CA PHE A 28 6.24 17.46 7.58
C PHE A 28 7.67 17.24 7.05
N PRO A 29 8.49 16.40 7.71
CA PRO A 29 9.85 16.16 7.26
C PRO A 29 9.86 15.58 5.84
N PRO A 30 10.77 16.06 4.96
CA PRO A 30 10.92 15.47 3.63
C PRO A 30 11.38 14.02 3.75
N PHE A 31 10.95 13.17 2.81
CA PHE A 31 11.31 11.74 2.75
C PHE A 31 10.93 10.92 3.99
N HIS A 32 9.91 11.32 4.74
CA HIS A 32 9.38 10.48 5.80
C HIS A 32 8.85 9.16 5.23
N ARG A 33 9.43 8.04 5.67
CA ARG A 33 8.96 6.72 5.26
C ARG A 33 7.66 6.41 6.00
N TYR A 34 6.55 6.57 5.28
CA TYR A 34 5.24 6.15 5.76
C TYR A 34 5.15 4.62 5.86
N ARG A 35 4.16 4.15 6.62
CA ARG A 35 3.97 2.73 6.89
C ARG A 35 3.56 2.01 5.61
N GLU A 36 4.44 1.12 5.15
CA GLU A 36 4.14 0.25 4.02
C GLU A 36 3.47 -1.03 4.50
N TYR A 37 2.45 -1.44 3.76
CA TYR A 37 1.75 -2.69 3.98
C TYR A 37 1.74 -3.47 2.68
N PHE A 38 1.92 -4.79 2.77
CA PHE A 38 1.73 -5.68 1.65
C PHE A 38 0.79 -6.81 2.06
N GLN A 39 0.16 -7.41 1.07
CA GLN A 39 -0.60 -8.64 1.22
C GLN A 39 -0.02 -9.68 0.26
N ASP A 40 0.32 -10.84 0.79
CA ASP A 40 0.94 -11.94 0.07
C ASP A 40 0.02 -13.17 0.13
N ILE A 41 -0.31 -13.75 -1.04
CA ILE A 41 -0.92 -15.09 -1.10
C ILE A 41 -0.02 -15.99 -1.98
N PRO A 42 0.95 -16.71 -1.36
CA PRO A 42 1.92 -17.55 -2.08
C PRO A 42 1.28 -18.61 -2.97
N LYS A 43 0.17 -19.21 -2.50
CA LYS A 43 -0.61 -20.22 -3.23
C LYS A 43 -1.03 -19.75 -4.63
N TYR A 44 -1.40 -18.47 -4.77
CA TYR A 44 -1.80 -17.88 -6.05
C TYR A 44 -0.69 -17.03 -6.69
N ARG A 45 0.52 -17.02 -6.10
CA ARG A 45 1.66 -16.21 -6.54
C ARG A 45 1.34 -14.71 -6.62
N LEU A 46 0.38 -14.23 -5.85
CA LEU A 46 -0.03 -12.82 -5.81
C LEU A 46 0.72 -12.09 -4.69
N CYS A 47 1.27 -10.92 -4.98
CA CYS A 47 1.64 -9.97 -3.95
C CYS A 47 1.17 -8.57 -4.34
N THR A 48 0.60 -7.85 -3.39
CA THR A 48 0.12 -6.49 -3.63
C THR A 48 0.53 -5.56 -2.53
N CYS A 49 0.87 -4.33 -2.91
CA CYS A 49 1.02 -3.27 -1.94
C CYS A 49 -0.36 -2.77 -1.51
N PHE A 50 -0.55 -2.66 -0.20
CA PHE A 50 -1.77 -2.22 0.41
C PHE A 50 -1.78 -0.70 0.63
N ILE A 51 -2.14 0.03 -0.42
CA ILE A 51 -2.39 1.49 -0.37
C ILE A 51 -3.78 1.73 0.21
N GLU A 52 -3.92 2.56 1.25
CA GLU A 52 -5.21 2.82 1.88
C GLU A 52 -6.13 3.68 1.01
N LYS A 53 -7.45 3.49 1.18
CA LYS A 53 -8.52 4.25 0.47
C LYS A 53 -8.56 4.07 -1.04
N VAL A 54 -7.69 3.22 -1.59
CA VAL A 54 -7.68 2.83 -3.02
C VAL A 54 -8.28 1.44 -3.18
N MET A 55 -9.61 1.36 -2.98
CA MET A 55 -10.33 0.07 -2.96
C MET A 55 -9.80 -0.90 -1.89
N SER A 56 -9.18 -0.37 -0.82
CA SER A 56 -8.45 -1.16 0.17
C SER A 56 -9.34 -2.15 0.93
N THR A 57 -10.60 -1.82 1.20
CA THR A 57 -11.56 -2.73 1.86
C THR A 57 -11.96 -3.91 0.97
N ILE A 58 -12.24 -3.67 -0.31
CA ILE A 58 -12.58 -4.75 -1.24
C ILE A 58 -11.37 -5.65 -1.47
N ARG A 59 -10.18 -5.06 -1.63
CA ARG A 59 -8.93 -5.83 -1.74
C ARG A 59 -8.70 -6.70 -0.51
N ASP A 60 -8.91 -6.15 0.68
CA ASP A 60 -8.80 -6.91 1.93
C ASP A 60 -9.78 -8.10 1.96
N GLY A 61 -11.03 -7.89 1.54
CA GLY A 61 -12.02 -8.97 1.38
C GLY A 61 -11.61 -10.04 0.37
N ILE A 62 -11.03 -9.65 -0.78
CA ILE A 62 -10.51 -10.59 -1.78
C ILE A 62 -9.38 -11.44 -1.18
N PHE A 63 -8.40 -10.80 -0.56
CA PHE A 63 -7.25 -11.50 0.01
C PHE A 63 -7.64 -12.39 1.19
N CYS A 64 -8.60 -11.96 2.00
CA CYS A 64 -9.22 -12.75 3.06
C CYS A 64 -9.88 -14.02 2.50
N TYR A 65 -10.73 -13.89 1.47
CA TYR A 65 -11.35 -15.03 0.79
C TYR A 65 -10.32 -15.97 0.14
N LEU A 66 -9.25 -15.43 -0.46
CA LEU A 66 -8.20 -16.26 -1.07
C LEU A 66 -7.34 -17.00 -0.04
N LYS A 67 -7.21 -16.47 1.18
CA LYS A 67 -6.44 -17.11 2.26
C LYS A 67 -7.20 -18.31 2.82
N ASP A 68 -8.47 -18.13 3.19
CA ASP A 68 -9.34 -19.23 3.60
C ASP A 68 -10.76 -19.05 3.04
N PRO A 69 -11.05 -19.65 1.86
CA PRO A 69 -12.37 -19.52 1.25
C PRO A 69 -13.44 -20.31 2.02
N VAL A 70 -13.06 -21.38 2.73
CA VAL A 70 -14.00 -22.23 3.46
C VAL A 70 -14.52 -21.47 4.67
N GLU A 71 -13.62 -20.87 5.44
CA GLU A 71 -13.97 -20.08 6.61
C GLU A 71 -14.74 -18.80 6.23
N PHE A 72 -14.33 -18.13 5.14
CA PHE A 72 -15.02 -16.93 4.67
C PHE A 72 -16.47 -17.22 4.27
N VAL A 73 -16.69 -18.30 3.52
CA VAL A 73 -18.05 -18.67 3.05
C VAL A 73 -18.88 -19.29 4.18
N SER A 74 -18.28 -20.07 5.09
CA SER A 74 -19.02 -20.68 6.21
C SER A 74 -19.61 -19.63 7.17
N HIS A 75 -18.95 -18.48 7.30
CA HIS A 75 -19.46 -17.32 8.04
C HIS A 75 -20.40 -16.42 7.23
N ASN A 76 -20.87 -16.90 6.06
CA ASN A 76 -21.77 -16.18 5.15
C ASN A 76 -21.25 -14.78 4.76
N ARG A 77 -19.92 -14.64 4.65
CA ARG A 77 -19.29 -13.38 4.22
C ARG A 77 -19.31 -13.27 2.71
N ARG A 78 -19.44 -12.04 2.22
CA ARG A 78 -19.33 -11.72 0.79
C ARG A 78 -18.39 -10.53 0.64
N ILE A 79 -17.54 -10.57 -0.38
CA ILE A 79 -16.61 -9.48 -0.71
C ILE A 79 -17.38 -8.16 -0.92
N SER A 80 -18.56 -8.22 -1.54
CA SER A 80 -19.41 -7.05 -1.80
C SER A 80 -20.03 -6.42 -0.55
N THR A 81 -20.08 -7.15 0.58
CA THR A 81 -20.65 -6.67 1.84
C THR A 81 -19.59 -6.35 2.89
N GLU A 82 -18.31 -6.62 2.59
CA GLU A 82 -17.19 -6.21 3.45
C GLU A 82 -17.16 -4.68 3.57
N ASN A 83 -16.99 -4.20 4.80
CA ASN A 83 -16.87 -2.77 5.09
C ASN A 83 -15.73 -2.52 6.07
N TYR A 84 -15.29 -1.27 6.19
CA TYR A 84 -14.13 -0.92 7.02
C TYR A 84 -14.30 -1.33 8.50
N VAL A 85 -15.52 -1.24 9.03
CA VAL A 85 -15.83 -1.43 10.46
C VAL A 85 -15.97 -2.91 10.81
N ASN A 86 -16.66 -3.67 9.97
CA ASN A 86 -16.93 -5.09 10.16
C ASN A 86 -16.19 -5.88 9.08
N ARG A 87 -14.87 -5.96 9.19
CA ARG A 87 -14.04 -6.81 8.31
C ARG A 87 -13.93 -8.20 8.92
N PHE A 88 -14.09 -9.23 8.10
CA PHE A 88 -13.95 -10.60 8.59
C PHE A 88 -12.52 -10.90 9.03
N CYS A 89 -11.54 -10.67 8.16
CA CYS A 89 -10.13 -10.87 8.46
C CYS A 89 -9.46 -9.66 9.15
N SER A 90 -10.17 -8.92 10.02
CA SER A 90 -9.68 -7.68 10.64
C SER A 90 -8.43 -7.85 11.52
N THR A 91 -8.02 -9.09 11.83
CA THR A 91 -7.03 -9.44 12.84
C THR A 91 -5.71 -9.89 12.21
N GLY A 92 -4.86 -8.90 11.92
CA GLY A 92 -3.48 -8.91 12.42
C GLY A 92 -2.42 -9.87 11.87
N SER A 93 -2.67 -10.77 10.91
CA SER A 93 -1.61 -11.67 10.42
C SER A 93 -1.45 -11.66 8.90
N ASP A 94 -0.21 -11.41 8.47
CA ASP A 94 0.27 -11.30 7.08
C ASP A 94 0.14 -9.94 6.39
N ARG A 95 0.33 -8.87 7.16
CA ARG A 95 0.96 -7.64 6.63
C ARG A 95 2.48 -7.80 6.55
N SER A 96 2.91 -8.97 6.08
CA SER A 96 4.30 -9.28 5.80
C SER A 96 4.74 -8.46 4.60
N ARG A 97 6.03 -8.12 4.52
CA ARG A 97 6.62 -7.77 3.22
C ARG A 97 6.36 -8.95 2.28
N CYS A 98 6.14 -8.71 0.99
CA CYS A 98 6.40 -9.76 -0.01
C CYS A 98 7.77 -10.35 0.38
N SER A 99 7.83 -11.61 0.83
CA SER A 99 9.02 -12.09 1.53
C SER A 99 10.26 -11.93 0.64
N TYR A 100 11.42 -11.62 1.23
CA TYR A 100 12.67 -11.49 0.47
C TYR A 100 13.04 -12.81 -0.25
N GLU A 101 12.58 -13.96 0.26
CA GLU A 101 12.70 -15.25 -0.44
C GLU A 101 11.74 -15.37 -1.64
N THR A 102 10.54 -14.76 -1.57
CA THR A 102 9.58 -14.74 -2.68
C THR A 102 9.86 -13.65 -3.73
N GLU A 103 10.65 -12.63 -3.40
CA GLU A 103 11.16 -11.60 -4.34
C GLU A 103 11.97 -12.20 -5.51
N ARG A 104 12.68 -13.31 -5.28
CA ARG A 104 13.52 -14.00 -6.28
C ARG A 104 12.74 -14.76 -7.34
N SER A 105 11.45 -15.02 -7.14
CA SER A 105 10.64 -15.79 -8.08
C SER A 105 10.06 -14.89 -9.17
N ALA A 106 10.65 -14.93 -10.37
CA ALA A 106 10.21 -14.20 -11.57
C ALA A 106 8.77 -14.55 -12.04
N ARG A 107 8.08 -15.47 -11.36
CA ARG A 107 6.74 -15.97 -11.72
C ARG A 107 5.61 -15.42 -10.83
N ARG A 108 5.91 -14.48 -9.93
CA ARG A 108 4.89 -13.84 -9.08
C ARG A 108 4.31 -12.60 -9.73
N VAL A 109 2.99 -12.43 -9.59
CA VAL A 109 2.30 -11.22 -10.03
C VAL A 109 2.36 -10.20 -8.90
N LYS A 110 3.18 -9.17 -9.09
CA LYS A 110 3.29 -8.01 -8.21
C LYS A 110 2.45 -6.89 -8.78
N PHE A 111 1.49 -6.38 -8.02
CA PHE A 111 0.60 -5.32 -8.51
C PHE A 111 0.21 -4.36 -7.40
N ALA A 112 -0.13 -3.13 -7.77
CA ALA A 112 -0.76 -2.16 -6.90
C ALA A 112 -2.05 -1.68 -7.56
N VAL A 113 -3.09 -1.50 -6.75
CA VAL A 113 -4.32 -0.88 -7.22
C VAL A 113 -4.21 0.62 -6.95
N VAL A 114 -4.28 1.39 -8.04
CA VAL A 114 -4.30 2.85 -8.02
C VAL A 114 -5.68 3.33 -8.47
N ARG A 115 -6.14 4.45 -7.93
CA ARG A 115 -7.33 5.20 -8.34
C ARG A 115 -6.86 6.57 -8.81
N ASP A 116 -7.70 7.29 -9.55
CA ASP A 116 -7.47 8.70 -9.86
C ASP A 116 -7.00 9.45 -8.59
N PRO A 117 -5.79 10.04 -8.61
CA PRO A 117 -5.21 10.67 -7.45
C PRO A 117 -5.99 11.92 -7.01
N ILE A 118 -6.80 12.55 -7.86
CA ILE A 118 -7.59 13.74 -7.49
C ILE A 118 -8.68 13.37 -6.46
N ASP A 119 -9.31 12.20 -6.62
CA ASP A 119 -10.40 11.75 -5.74
C ASP A 119 -9.94 11.51 -4.28
N ARG A 120 -8.65 11.19 -4.08
CA ARG A 120 -8.06 10.86 -2.75
C ARG A 120 -6.58 11.25 -2.67
N PHE A 121 -6.28 12.51 -3.00
CA PHE A 121 -4.93 13.07 -3.12
C PHE A 121 -4.00 12.71 -1.95
N LEU A 122 -4.51 12.79 -0.71
CA LEU A 122 -3.70 12.56 0.48
C LEU A 122 -3.28 11.08 0.67
N SER A 123 -4.18 10.12 0.42
CA SER A 123 -3.88 8.70 0.66
C SER A 123 -2.95 8.13 -0.41
N GLY A 124 -3.17 8.48 -1.69
CA GLY A 124 -2.31 8.02 -2.79
C GLY A 124 -0.89 8.60 -2.78
N TYR A 125 -0.70 9.77 -2.15
CA TYR A 125 0.61 10.41 -2.06
C TYR A 125 1.39 10.06 -0.78
N ALA A 126 0.70 9.75 0.31
CA ALA A 126 1.32 9.36 1.58
C ALA A 126 1.72 7.88 1.61
N ASP A 127 0.88 6.98 1.10
CA ASP A 127 1.19 5.55 1.04
C ASP A 127 2.00 5.23 -0.22
N LYS A 128 3.32 5.34 -0.13
CA LYS A 128 4.26 4.95 -1.19
C LYS A 128 4.75 3.54 -0.94
N CYS A 129 4.60 2.68 -1.94
CA CYS A 129 5.14 1.33 -1.92
C CYS A 129 6.56 1.37 -2.50
N TYR A 130 7.57 1.21 -1.65
CA TYR A 130 8.93 1.03 -2.11
C TYR A 130 9.26 -0.47 -2.21
N PRO A 131 9.66 -0.98 -3.39
CA PRO A 131 10.10 -2.36 -3.57
C PRO A 131 11.40 -2.67 -2.81
#